data_AF-A0A0X6ZPB9-F1
#
_entry.id   AF-A0A0X6ZPB9-F1
#
_cell.length_a   1.000
_cell.length_b   1.000
_cell.length_c   1.000
_cell.angle_alpha   90.00
_cell.angle_beta   90.00
_cell.angle_gamma   90.00
#
_symmetry.space_group_name_H-M   'P 1'
#
loop_
_entity.id
_entity.type
_entity.pdbx_description
1 polymer ?
#
loop_
_entity_poly.entity_id
_entity_poly.type
_entity_poly.pdbx_seq_one_letter_code
_entity_poly.pdbx_strand_id
1 'polypeptide(L)'
;MNDPIAKAKAEEARQSQILADAIHKAIIETGEQFEVPILNAVGGALATNIAEVLASIPDRRHRKMFRDHLDRAVSHALAQAATRPMAPVETIIVGGVRQ
;
A
#
# COMPACT_ATOMS: atom_id res chain seq x y z
N MET A 1 -28.83 17.14 -3.47
CA MET A 1 -27.92 16.37 -2.60
C MET A 1 -26.54 17.04 -2.65
N ASN A 2 -26.20 17.89 -1.67
CA ASN A 2 -24.99 18.74 -1.67
C ASN A 2 -24.26 18.63 -0.32
N ASP A 3 -24.00 17.39 0.15
CA ASP A 3 -23.22 17.18 1.37
C ASP A 3 -21.70 17.33 1.04
N PRO A 4 -21.01 18.34 1.58
CA PRO A 4 -19.59 18.56 1.35
C PRO A 4 -18.72 17.39 1.85
N ILE A 5 -19.14 16.69 2.91
CA ILE A 5 -18.40 15.54 3.45
C ILE A 5 -18.49 14.36 2.49
N ALA A 6 -19.69 14.08 1.97
CA ALA A 6 -19.89 13.03 0.97
C ALA A 6 -19.07 13.29 -0.31
N LYS A 7 -19.01 14.56 -0.76
CA LYS A 7 -18.17 14.94 -1.91
C LYS A 7 -16.68 14.76 -1.64
N ALA A 8 -16.20 15.18 -0.47
CA ALA A 8 -14.80 15.00 -0.09
C ALA A 8 -14.40 13.52 -0.03
N LYS A 9 -15.24 12.66 0.55
CA LYS A 9 -15.01 11.21 0.59
C LYS A 9 -15.02 10.55 -0.78
N ALA A 10 -15.93 10.96 -1.67
CA ALA A 10 -15.98 10.45 -3.03
C ALA A 10 -14.72 10.83 -3.81
N GLU A 11 -14.24 12.05 -3.63
CA GLU A 11 -13.02 12.54 -4.26
C GLU A 11 -11.76 11.87 -3.68
N GLU A 12 -11.70 11.68 -2.35
CA GLU A 12 -10.64 10.92 -1.68
C GLU A 12 -10.55 9.49 -2.24
N ALA A 13 -11.69 8.80 -2.40
CA ALA A 13 -11.73 7.47 -2.99
C ALA A 13 -11.25 7.47 -4.45
N ARG A 14 -11.69 8.44 -5.25
CA ARG A 14 -11.26 8.59 -6.65
C ARG A 14 -9.76 8.81 -6.76
N GLN A 15 -9.21 9.74 -5.96
CA GLN A 15 -7.78 10.03 -5.94
C GLN A 15 -6.98 8.84 -5.44
N SER A 16 -7.45 8.16 -4.39
CA SER A 16 -6.80 6.96 -3.86
C SER A 16 -6.69 5.86 -4.91
N GLN A 17 -7.74 5.63 -5.69
CA GLN A 17 -7.71 4.65 -6.78
C GLN A 17 -6.69 5.03 -7.87
N ILE A 18 -6.72 6.28 -8.34
CA ILE A 18 -5.79 6.78 -9.36
C ILE A 18 -4.34 6.66 -8.90
N LEU A 19 -4.06 7.01 -7.64
CA LEU A 19 -2.72 6.89 -7.07
C LEU A 19 -2.30 5.43 -6.92
N ALA A 20 -3.21 4.55 -6.49
CA ALA A 20 -2.92 3.12 -6.39
C ALA A 20 -2.55 2.51 -7.75
N ASP A 21 -3.31 2.84 -8.80
CA ASP A 21 -3.05 2.36 -10.17
C ASP A 21 -1.72 2.90 -10.71
N ALA A 22 -1.42 4.19 -10.46
CA ALA A 22 -0.16 4.81 -10.88
C ALA A 22 1.06 4.20 -10.17
N ILE A 23 0.97 3.95 -8.85
CA ILE A 23 2.03 3.30 -8.08
C ILE A 23 2.22 1.87 -8.56
N HIS A 24 1.14 1.11 -8.77
CA HIS A 24 1.22 -0.26 -9.24
C HIS A 24 1.88 -0.35 -10.62
N LYS A 25 1.50 0.53 -11.53
CA LYS A 25 2.12 0.64 -12.85
C LYS A 25 3.62 0.94 -12.75
N ALA A 26 4.01 1.92 -11.93
CA ALA A 26 5.42 2.25 -11.74
C ALA A 26 6.24 1.09 -11.16
N ILE A 27 5.66 0.30 -10.25
CA ILE A 27 6.29 -0.92 -9.72
C ILE A 27 6.52 -1.95 -10.84
N ILE A 28 5.52 -2.19 -11.69
CA ILE A 28 5.64 -3.13 -12.82
C ILE A 28 6.71 -2.65 -13.81
N GLU A 29 6.62 -1.39 -14.26
CA GLU A 29 7.58 -0.80 -15.23
C GLU A 29 9.01 -0.81 -14.70
N THR A 30 9.20 -0.55 -13.40
CA THR A 30 10.53 -0.67 -12.77
C THR A 30 10.97 -2.13 -12.66
N GLY A 31 10.02 -3.03 -12.41
CA GLY A 31 10.23 -4.47 -12.34
C GLY A 31 10.81 -5.08 -13.62
N GLU A 32 10.46 -4.54 -14.80
CA GLU A 32 10.97 -4.97 -16.11
C GLU A 32 12.49 -4.80 -16.27
N GLN A 33 13.13 -4.00 -15.41
CA GLN A 33 14.59 -3.80 -15.40
C GLN A 33 15.33 -4.98 -14.74
N PHE A 34 14.61 -5.89 -14.08
CA PHE A 34 15.18 -7.03 -13.38
C PHE A 34 14.77 -8.34 -14.07
N GLU A 35 15.64 -9.35 -14.03
CA GLU A 35 15.35 -10.68 -14.57
C GLU A 35 14.17 -11.33 -13.81
N VAL A 36 14.13 -11.17 -12.49
CA VAL A 36 12.98 -11.54 -11.65
C VAL A 36 12.83 -10.48 -10.55
N PRO A 37 11.69 -9.76 -10.47
CA PRO A 37 11.47 -8.79 -9.40
C PRO A 37 11.33 -9.50 -8.04
N ILE A 38 12.13 -9.08 -7.07
CA ILE A 38 12.11 -9.63 -5.70
C ILE A 38 10.99 -8.92 -4.92
N LEU A 39 9.90 -9.63 -4.59
CA LEU A 39 8.78 -9.08 -3.82
C LEU A 39 9.18 -8.42 -2.50
N ASN A 40 10.18 -8.97 -1.80
CA ASN A 40 10.70 -8.38 -0.56
C ASN A 40 11.29 -6.98 -0.78
N ALA A 41 11.93 -6.74 -1.93
CA ALA A 41 12.48 -5.42 -2.27
C ALA A 41 11.36 -4.41 -2.54
N VAL A 42 10.30 -4.83 -3.25
CA VAL A 42 9.09 -4.01 -3.46
C VAL A 42 8.43 -3.68 -2.11
N GLY A 43 8.26 -4.67 -1.24
CA GLY A 43 7.71 -4.46 0.11
C GLY A 43 8.56 -3.50 0.96
N GLY A 44 9.89 -3.63 0.91
CA GLY A 44 10.81 -2.72 1.60
C GLY A 44 10.75 -1.29 1.07
N ALA A 45 10.64 -1.12 -0.25
CA ALA A 45 10.48 0.20 -0.87
C ALA A 45 9.16 0.87 -0.47
N LEU A 46 8.04 0.12 -0.47
CA LEU A 46 6.75 0.63 -0.02
C LEU A 46 6.79 1.05 1.46
N ALA A 47 7.41 0.23 2.33
CA ALA A 47 7.55 0.56 3.74
C ALA A 47 8.37 1.85 3.97
N THR A 48 9.41 2.06 3.17
CA THR A 48 10.25 3.27 3.22
C THR A 48 9.45 4.52 2.84
N ASN A 49 8.72 4.47 1.71
CA ASN A 49 7.86 5.59 1.29
C ASN A 49 6.77 5.92 2.32
N ILE A 50 6.16 4.90 2.95
CA ILE A 50 5.19 5.11 4.04
C ILE A 50 5.86 5.81 5.24
N ALA A 51 7.08 5.42 5.59
CA ALA A 51 7.81 6.03 6.69
C ALA A 51 8.13 7.51 6.40
N GLU A 52 8.48 7.87 5.17
CA GLU A 52 8.72 9.26 4.74
C GLU A 52 7.45 10.11 4.85
N VAL A 53 6.30 9.60 4.37
CA VAL A 53 5.00 10.29 4.52
C VAL A 53 4.63 10.47 6.00
N LEU A 54 4.88 9.46 6.84
CA LEU A 54 4.66 9.60 8.28
C LEU A 54 5.59 10.64 8.89
N ALA A 55 6.87 10.65 8.51
CA ALA A 55 7.86 11.60 9.00
C ALA A 55 7.53 13.05 8.62
N SER A 56 6.85 13.28 7.49
CA SER A 56 6.40 14.61 7.08
C SER A 56 5.25 15.18 7.93
N ILE A 57 4.63 14.38 8.81
CA ILE A 57 3.61 14.83 9.76
C ILE A 57 4.31 15.23 11.07
N PRO A 58 4.42 16.54 11.41
CA PRO A 58 5.23 16.98 12.55
C PRO A 58 4.64 16.51 13.89
N ASP A 59 3.33 16.65 14.05
CA ASP A 59 2.62 16.29 15.28
C ASP A 59 2.60 14.76 15.49
N ARG A 60 3.09 14.32 16.65
CA ARG A 60 3.21 12.89 16.99
C ARG A 60 1.85 12.19 17.09
N ARG A 61 0.82 12.87 17.60
CA ARG A 61 -0.52 12.29 17.75
C ARG A 61 -1.17 12.14 16.38
N HIS A 62 -1.10 13.15 15.52
CA HIS A 62 -1.60 13.07 14.15
C HIS A 62 -0.88 12.00 13.34
N ARG A 63 0.45 11.92 13.45
CA ARG A 63 1.24 10.86 12.82
C ARG A 63 0.80 9.46 13.27
N LYS A 64 0.55 9.27 14.57
CA LYS A 64 0.02 8.01 15.09
C LYS A 64 -1.39 7.71 14.54
N MET A 65 -2.29 8.69 14.56
CA MET A 65 -3.65 8.51 14.03
C MET A 65 -3.64 8.15 12.54
N PHE A 66 -2.78 8.79 11.77
CA PHE A 66 -2.59 8.48 10.35
C PHE A 66 -2.01 7.08 10.15
N ARG A 67 -1.04 6.68 10.98
CA ARG A 67 -0.51 5.31 10.96
C ARG A 67 -1.60 4.27 11.24
N ASP A 68 -2.40 4.47 12.30
CA ASP A 68 -3.49 3.57 12.66
C ASP A 68 -4.53 3.48 11.52
N HIS A 69 -4.77 4.58 10.80
CA HIS A 69 -5.63 4.60 9.62
C HIS A 69 -5.04 3.78 8.47
N LEU A 70 -3.74 3.94 8.16
CA LEU A 70 -3.04 3.15 7.15
C LEU A 70 -3.10 1.65 7.47
N ASP A 71 -2.82 1.25 8.71
CA ASP A 71 -2.83 -0.16 9.12
C ASP A 71 -4.23 -0.80 8.96
N ARG A 72 -5.31 -0.03 9.22
CA ARG A 72 -6.69 -0.46 8.93
C ARG A 72 -6.96 -0.55 7.42
N ALA A 73 -6.50 0.42 6.64
CA ALA A 73 -6.67 0.42 5.19
C ALA A 73 -6.01 -0.80 4.54
N VAL A 74 -4.80 -1.15 4.98
CA VAL A 74 -4.10 -2.37 4.54
C VAL A 74 -4.91 -3.62 4.88
N SER A 75 -5.43 -3.71 6.10
CA SER A 75 -6.25 -4.85 6.53
C SER A 75 -7.52 -5.01 5.67
N HIS A 76 -8.18 -3.90 5.35
CA HIS A 76 -9.34 -3.90 4.45
C HIS A 76 -8.96 -4.28 3.01
N ALA A 77 -7.86 -3.74 2.48
CA ALA A 77 -7.38 -4.06 1.14
C ALA A 77 -7.00 -5.54 1.01
N LEU A 78 -6.37 -6.12 2.04
CA LEU A 78 -6.08 -7.56 2.11
C LEU A 78 -7.36 -8.40 2.09
N ALA A 79 -8.37 -8.04 2.89
CA ALA A 79 -9.65 -8.74 2.91
C ALA A 79 -10.34 -8.69 1.53
N GLN A 80 -10.25 -7.58 0.81
CA GLN A 80 -10.77 -7.47 -0.55
C GLN A 80 -9.95 -8.28 -1.56
N ALA A 81 -8.62 -8.25 -1.46
CA ALA A 81 -7.73 -8.99 -2.35
C ALA A 81 -7.85 -10.52 -2.18
N ALA A 82 -8.10 -11.00 -0.95
CA ALA A 82 -8.29 -12.42 -0.65
C ALA A 82 -9.51 -13.05 -1.36
N THR A 83 -10.45 -12.23 -1.85
CA THR A 83 -11.62 -12.70 -2.61
C THR A 83 -11.34 -12.90 -4.11
N ARG A 84 -10.14 -12.51 -4.59
CA ARG A 84 -9.72 -12.68 -5.99
C ARG A 84 -8.76 -13.87 -6.09
N PRO A 85 -8.92 -14.79 -7.06
CA PRO A 85 -7.93 -15.83 -7.29
C PRO A 85 -6.61 -15.16 -7.70
N MET A 86 -5.58 -15.27 -6.85
CA MET A 86 -4.24 -14.78 -7.17
C MET A 86 -3.43 -15.87 -7.86
N ALA A 87 -2.60 -15.46 -8.84
CA ALA A 87 -1.60 -16.33 -9.43
C ALA A 87 -0.63 -16.84 -8.34
N PRO A 88 -0.07 -18.05 -8.48
CA PRO A 88 0.94 -18.53 -7.54
C PRO A 88 2.15 -17.60 -7.56
N VAL A 89 2.54 -17.08 -6.39
CA VAL A 89 3.72 -16.22 -6.23
C VAL A 89 4.64 -16.83 -5.17
N GLU A 90 5.94 -16.84 -5.43
CA GLU A 90 6.93 -17.34 -4.48
C GLU A 90 7.31 -16.24 -3.48
N THR A 91 7.06 -16.50 -2.19
CA THR A 91 7.48 -15.61 -1.10
C THR A 91 8.68 -16.22 -0.40
N ILE A 92 9.83 -15.54 -0.44
CA ILE A 92 11.05 -15.99 0.24
C ILE A 92 11.07 -15.38 1.65
N ILE A 93 10.80 -16.19 2.67
CA ILE A 93 10.95 -15.79 4.08
C ILE A 93 12.38 -16.12 4.52
N VAL A 94 13.23 -15.11 4.62
CA VAL A 94 14.60 -15.28 5.16
C VAL A 94 14.54 -15.17 6.69
N GLY A 95 14.79 -16.28 7.39
CA GLY A 95 14.86 -16.34 8.86
C GLY A 95 13.84 -17.26 9.54
N GLY A 96 12.94 -17.92 8.80
CA GLY A 96 12.07 -18.96 9.32
C GLY A 96 12.67 -20.35 9.11
N VAL A 97 13.06 -21.03 10.19
CA VAL A 97 13.27 -22.49 10.13
C VAL A 97 11.93 -23.10 9.77
N ARG A 98 11.81 -23.70 8.57
CA ARG A 98 10.68 -24.56 8.23
C ARG A 98 10.67 -25.72 9.23
N GLN A 99 9.61 -25.84 10.03
CA GLN A 99 9.18 -27.13 10.58
C GLN A 99 8.06 -27.66 9.68
#